data_AF-A0A4Q0PLK8-F1
#
_entry.id   AF-A0A4Q0PLK8-F1
#
_cell.length_a   1.000
_cell.length_b   1.000
_cell.length_c   1.000
_cell.angle_alpha   90.00
_cell.angle_beta   90.00
_cell.angle_gamma   90.00
#
_symmetry.space_group_name_H-M   'P 1'
#
loop_
_entity.id
_entity.type
_entity.pdbx_description
1 polymer ?
#
loop_
_entity_poly.entity_id
_entity_poly.type
_entity_poly.pdbx_seq_one_letter_code
_entity_poly.pdbx_strand_id
1 'polypeptide(L)'
;MQDWRKEYRKEFAKHLKRLIDNSNYDIATIASIGDIESKSIYRILADENEPKITTLLPIAKGLGLHPKDLYDFDFSFDIKEK
;
A
#
# COMPACT_ATOMS: atom_id res chain seq x y z
N MET A 1 2.10 -17.34 10.16
CA MET A 1 2.60 -15.94 10.13
C MET A 1 1.98 -15.20 11.30
N GLN A 2 2.74 -14.35 12.00
CA GLN A 2 2.20 -13.56 13.12
C GLN A 2 0.97 -12.78 12.65
N ASP A 3 -0.17 -12.95 13.32
CA ASP A 3 -1.51 -12.55 12.86
C ASP A 3 -1.57 -11.07 12.44
N TRP A 4 -0.95 -10.20 13.24
CA TRP A 4 -0.89 -8.77 13.02
C TRP A 4 -0.22 -8.34 11.71
N ARG A 5 0.76 -9.11 11.18
CA ARG A 5 1.38 -8.78 9.87
C ARG A 5 0.41 -9.00 8.73
N LYS A 6 -0.45 -10.02 8.85
CA LYS A 6 -1.50 -10.27 7.86
C LYS A 6 -2.54 -9.16 7.92
N GLU A 7 -2.94 -8.75 9.12
CA GLU A 7 -3.89 -7.65 9.27
C GLU A 7 -3.31 -6.32 8.77
N TYR A 8 -2.05 -6.00 9.08
CA TYR A 8 -1.34 -4.85 8.50
C TYR A 8 -1.40 -4.84 6.98
N ARG A 9 -1.01 -5.94 6.31
CA ARG A 9 -0.98 -5.99 4.84
C ARG A 9 -2.38 -5.88 4.25
N LYS A 10 -3.38 -6.50 4.87
CA LYS A 10 -4.78 -6.42 4.45
C LYS A 10 -5.33 -5.00 4.56
N GLU A 11 -5.11 -4.32 5.68
CA GLU A 11 -5.59 -2.95 5.85
C GLU A 11 -4.80 -1.95 5.00
N PHE A 12 -3.50 -2.16 4.81
CA PHE A 12 -2.71 -1.38 3.86
C PHE A 12 -3.20 -1.54 2.43
N ALA A 13 -3.46 -2.77 1.97
CA ALA A 13 -3.97 -3.04 0.62
C ALA A 13 -5.32 -2.36 0.38
N LYS A 14 -6.23 -2.39 1.37
CA LYS A 14 -7.50 -1.66 1.32
C LYS A 14 -7.30 -0.15 1.26
N HIS A 15 -6.38 0.37 2.07
CA HIS A 15 -6.05 1.81 2.08
C HIS A 15 -5.50 2.27 0.74
N LEU A 16 -4.48 1.58 0.23
CA LEU A 16 -3.90 1.86 -1.08
C LEU A 16 -4.97 1.80 -2.19
N LYS A 17 -5.86 0.81 -2.14
CA LYS A 17 -6.96 0.72 -3.11
C LYS A 17 -7.86 1.96 -3.06
N ARG A 18 -8.24 2.43 -1.86
CA ARG A 18 -9.03 3.68 -1.73
C ARG A 18 -8.29 4.89 -2.28
N LEU A 19 -6.99 5.02 -2.03
CA LEU A 19 -6.18 6.12 -2.56
C LEU A 19 -6.14 6.11 -4.09
N ILE A 20 -5.98 4.93 -4.70
CA ILE A 20 -6.01 4.76 -6.16
C ILE A 20 -7.40 5.09 -6.72
N ASP A 21 -8.47 4.52 -6.13
CA ASP A 21 -9.85 4.71 -6.58
C ASP A 21 -10.31 6.18 -6.45
N ASN A 22 -9.75 6.93 -5.50
CA ASN A 22 -10.01 8.37 -5.31
C ASN A 22 -9.07 9.28 -6.15
N SER A 23 -8.07 8.70 -6.81
CA SER A 23 -7.17 9.45 -7.70
C SER A 23 -7.76 9.57 -9.11
N ASN A 24 -7.22 10.49 -9.90
CA ASN A 24 -7.58 10.62 -11.32
C ASN A 24 -6.76 9.68 -12.24
N TYR A 25 -5.97 8.77 -11.67
CA TYR A 25 -4.99 7.97 -12.40
C TYR A 25 -5.28 6.47 -12.26
N ASP A 26 -5.11 5.74 -13.35
CA ASP A 26 -5.07 4.29 -13.29
C ASP A 26 -3.72 3.79 -12.78
N ILE A 27 -3.66 2.49 -12.43
CA ILE A 27 -2.45 1.87 -11.88
C ILE A 27 -1.26 2.00 -12.84
N ALA A 28 -1.49 1.94 -14.16
CA ALA A 28 -0.42 2.07 -15.15
C ALA A 28 0.19 3.48 -15.14
N THR A 29 -0.64 4.52 -15.04
CA THR A 29 -0.20 5.91 -14.94
C THR A 29 0.55 6.16 -13.64
N ILE A 30 0.02 5.69 -12.50
CA ILE A 30 0.69 5.79 -11.19
C ILE A 30 2.07 5.12 -11.23
N ALA A 31 2.14 3.91 -11.80
CA ALA A 31 3.38 3.16 -11.92
C ALA A 31 4.41 3.90 -12.80
N SER A 32 3.96 4.47 -13.92
CA SER A 32 4.80 5.28 -14.81
C SER A 32 5.36 6.52 -14.12
N ILE A 33 4.52 7.30 -13.41
CA ILE A 33 4.96 8.49 -12.66
C ILE A 33 5.94 8.11 -11.54
N GLY A 34 5.63 7.01 -10.86
CA GLY A 34 6.44 6.44 -9.78
C GLY A 34 7.77 5.84 -10.23
N ASP A 35 7.95 5.55 -11.52
CA ASP A 35 9.07 4.77 -12.07
C ASP A 35 9.18 3.37 -11.44
N ILE A 36 8.04 2.66 -11.40
CA ILE A 36 7.93 1.28 -10.91
C ILE A 36 7.10 0.42 -11.85
N GLU A 37 7.24 -0.90 -11.72
CA GLU A 37 6.35 -1.85 -12.41
C GLU A 37 4.95 -1.84 -11.80
N SER A 38 3.90 -1.75 -12.63
CA SER A 38 2.50 -1.90 -12.19
C SER A 38 2.27 -3.20 -11.40
N LYS A 39 3.01 -4.27 -11.74
CA LYS A 39 2.97 -5.55 -11.03
C LYS A 39 3.32 -5.42 -9.55
N SER A 40 4.20 -4.48 -9.18
CA SER A 40 4.52 -4.20 -7.78
C SER A 40 3.30 -3.69 -7.01
N ILE A 41 2.49 -2.83 -7.65
CA ILE A 41 1.24 -2.32 -7.06
C ILE A 41 0.21 -3.45 -6.93
N TYR A 42 0.00 -4.25 -7.98
CA TYR A 42 -0.94 -5.37 -7.94
C TYR A 42 -0.61 -6.40 -6.84
N ARG A 43 0.68 -6.70 -6.63
CA ARG A 43 1.12 -7.63 -5.56
C ARG A 43 0.76 -7.14 -4.16
N ILE A 44 0.81 -5.83 -3.94
CA ILE A 44 0.39 -5.21 -2.68
C ILE A 44 -1.13 -5.35 -2.53
N LEU A 45 -1.88 -5.01 -3.57
CA LEU A 45 -3.34 -5.11 -3.57
C LEU A 45 -3.86 -6.54 -3.36
N ALA A 46 -3.07 -7.54 -3.78
CA ALA A 46 -3.37 -8.95 -3.61
C ALA A 46 -2.94 -9.55 -2.24
N ASP A 47 -2.38 -8.74 -1.32
CA ASP A 47 -1.82 -9.23 -0.04
C ASP A 47 -0.71 -10.30 -0.24
N GLU A 48 -0.02 -10.28 -1.38
CA GLU A 48 1.02 -11.28 -1.67
C GLU A 48 2.33 -11.00 -0.91
N ASN A 49 2.65 -9.72 -0.66
CA ASN A 49 3.89 -9.31 0.00
C ASN A 49 3.74 -8.01 0.80
N GLU A 50 4.54 -7.92 1.87
CA GLU A 50 4.72 -6.67 2.62
C GLU A 50 5.56 -5.69 1.78
N PRO A 51 5.02 -4.51 1.42
CA PRO A 51 5.77 -3.55 0.63
C PRO A 51 6.90 -2.94 1.45
N LYS A 52 8.10 -2.86 0.84
CA LYS A 52 9.25 -2.20 1.43
C LYS A 52 9.12 -0.69 1.24
N ILE A 53 9.77 0.10 2.11
CA ILE A 53 9.86 1.57 1.96
C ILE A 53 10.34 1.98 0.56
N THR A 54 11.27 1.22 -0.03
CA THR A 54 11.79 1.43 -1.38
C THR A 54 10.74 1.29 -2.49
N THR A 55 9.65 0.56 -2.23
CA THR A 55 8.50 0.44 -3.15
C THR A 55 7.44 1.51 -2.85
N LEU A 56 7.37 1.98 -1.61
CA LEU A 56 6.33 2.89 -1.14
C LEU A 56 6.58 4.35 -1.53
N LEU A 57 7.84 4.80 -1.56
CA LEU A 57 8.17 6.15 -2.04
C LEU A 57 7.78 6.37 -3.52
N PRO A 58 8.09 5.45 -4.45
CA PRO A 58 7.58 5.49 -5.81
C PRO A 58 6.05 5.55 -5.92
N ILE A 59 5.33 4.77 -5.11
CA ILE A 59 3.86 4.76 -5.11
C ILE A 59 3.32 6.11 -4.64
N ALA A 60 3.88 6.67 -3.56
CA ALA A 60 3.50 8.00 -3.06
C ALA A 60 3.73 9.08 -4.14
N LYS A 61 4.89 9.04 -4.81
CA LYS A 61 5.19 9.92 -5.95
C LYS A 61 4.16 9.75 -7.08
N GLY A 62 3.83 8.50 -7.43
CA GLY A 62 2.86 8.17 -8.48
C GLY A 62 1.44 8.68 -8.18
N LEU A 63 1.04 8.66 -6.91
CA LEU A 63 -0.24 9.18 -6.44
C LEU A 63 -0.23 10.70 -6.19
N GLY A 64 0.95 11.35 -6.24
CA GLY A 64 1.09 12.76 -5.89
C GLY A 64 0.82 13.05 -4.41
N LEU A 65 1.07 12.08 -3.53
CA LEU A 65 0.81 12.16 -2.09
C LEU A 65 2.12 12.26 -1.31
N HIS A 66 2.05 12.90 -0.13
CA HIS A 66 3.16 12.79 0.82
C HIS A 66 3.20 11.35 1.36
N PRO A 67 4.39 10.76 1.62
CA PRO A 67 4.47 9.39 2.15
C PRO A 67 3.66 9.19 3.44
N LYS A 68 3.58 10.21 4.30
CA LYS A 68 2.71 10.19 5.49
C LYS A 68 1.28 9.75 5.16
N ASP A 69 0.66 10.31 4.12
CA ASP A 69 -0.74 10.06 3.78
C ASP A 69 -0.92 8.64 3.20
N LEU A 70 0.11 8.13 2.52
CA LEU A 70 0.16 6.73 2.08
C LEU A 70 0.17 5.77 3.29
N TYR A 71 0.81 6.14 4.40
CA TYR A 71 0.89 5.34 5.63
C TYR A 71 -0.16 5.72 6.69
N ASP A 72 -1.07 6.63 6.39
CA ASP A 72 -2.11 7.07 7.32
C ASP A 72 -3.30 6.10 7.29
N PHE A 73 -3.12 4.94 7.93
CA PHE A 73 -4.15 3.91 8.07
C PHE A 73 -4.00 3.14 9.38
N ASP A 74 -5.12 2.61 9.87
CA ASP A 74 -5.18 1.85 11.12
C ASP A 74 -5.17 0.34 10.88
N PHE A 75 -4.58 -0.41 11.83
CA PHE A 75 -4.65 -1.86 11.92
C PHE A 75 -4.46 -2.31 13.39
N SER A 76 -4.91 -3.54 13.71
CA SER A 76 -4.77 -4.11 15.07
C SER A 76 -3.53 -4.99 15.20
N PHE A 77 -2.86 -4.91 16.35
CA PHE A 77 -1.76 -5.80 16.71
C PHE A 77 -2.20 -7.13 17.32
N ASP A 78 -3.52 -7.33 17.52
CA ASP A 78 -4.16 -8.49 18.17
C ASP A 78 -3.28 -9.13 19.25
N ILE A 79 -2.96 -8.33 20.27
CA ILE A 79 -2.15 -8.76 21.40
C ILE A 79 -3.04 -9.63 22.27
N LYS A 80 -2.92 -10.96 22.16
CA LYS A 80 -3.52 -11.86 23.14
C LYS A 80 -2.85 -11.60 24.50
N GLU A 81 -3.57 -10.94 25.40
CA GLU A 81 -3.16 -10.85 26.81
C GLU A 81 -2.98 -12.28 27.36
N LYS A 82 -1.85 -12.53 28.01
CA LYS A 82 -1.52 -13.81 28.65
C LYS A 82 -2.09 -13.87 30.05
#